data_AF-A0A4Y5MZ87-F1
#
_entry.id   AF-A0A4Y5MZ87-F1
#
_cell.length_a   1.000
_cell.length_b   1.000
_cell.length_c   1.000
_cell.angle_alpha   90.00
_cell.angle_beta   90.00
_cell.angle_gamma   90.00
#
_symmetry.space_group_name_H-M   'P 1'
#
loop_
_entity.id
_entity.type
_entity.pdbx_description
1 polymer ?
#
loop_
_entity_poly.entity_id
_entity_poly.type
_entity_poly.pdbx_seq_one_letter_code
_entity_poly.pdbx_strand_id
1 'polypeptide(L)'
;MSGVRGWREGRSYGMAGGTGRRPLPAPHLGQEGYLRDNSNQTEEAGNSQQLMRSGEEQRNQPSTYHQQQEQHVNSYVLIAPNETRRNQLQQIAKKELDDLERWKEKHRPGPIKLAPQRLGGKESEAQARQKQQMMLMQSKYQQKHKREEYVKARKAAEEEEILKKKAIQREKAERLEVKKRQQEMQRREMLLEDHFHKTNELLNRLDLGLPKNDSCQTANCGPESTAWARSRMYKQALREDENRRLEEMKQEQRRKAQLMESKQKQEEEARIRAHQNEQRRVNNAFLDRLQKKTQPNSICQPGYSGSLDYCSDGAWGSNYLE
;
A
#
# COMPACT_ATOMS: atom_id res chain seq x y z
N MET A 1 62.56 19.70 21.83
CA MET A 1 62.72 20.96 21.08
C MET A 1 62.23 20.73 19.65
N SER A 2 61.50 21.71 19.10
CA SER A 2 60.80 21.74 17.79
C SER A 2 59.57 20.81 17.70
N GLY A 3 58.29 21.24 17.60
CA GLY A 3 57.70 22.49 17.09
C GLY A 3 57.70 22.46 15.56
N VAL A 4 56.62 22.62 14.77
CA VAL A 4 55.48 23.56 14.87
C VAL A 4 54.53 23.35 13.66
N ARG A 5 53.23 23.71 13.80
CA ARG A 5 52.19 24.11 12.79
C ARG A 5 51.51 22.97 11.99
N GLY A 6 50.18 22.75 11.96
CA GLY A 6 49.02 23.56 12.36
C GLY A 6 48.23 24.03 11.12
N TRP A 7 47.02 23.50 10.89
CA TRP A 7 45.96 24.14 10.09
C TRP A 7 44.60 23.84 10.73
N ARG A 8 43.78 24.89 10.81
CA ARG A 8 42.59 25.08 11.65
C ARG A 8 41.50 25.69 10.76
N GLU A 9 40.25 25.30 11.06
CA GLU A 9 38.97 26.03 10.85
C GLU A 9 38.38 26.34 9.47
N GLY A 10 37.04 26.28 9.42
CA GLY A 10 36.17 27.06 8.51
C GLY A 10 34.91 26.30 8.06
N ARG A 11 33.80 26.31 8.81
CA ARG A 11 32.62 27.23 8.71
C ARG A 11 31.62 26.97 7.56
N SER A 12 30.57 26.20 7.87
CA SER A 12 29.16 26.62 8.10
C SER A 12 28.17 27.05 6.98
N TYR A 13 26.91 26.88 7.41
CA TYR A 13 25.59 27.45 7.02
C TYR A 13 24.84 26.89 5.80
N GLY A 14 23.55 26.59 6.00
CA GLY A 14 22.54 26.54 4.93
C GLY A 14 21.38 25.57 5.16
N MET A 15 20.34 25.99 5.90
CA MET A 15 19.00 25.38 5.86
C MET A 15 18.16 26.00 4.73
N ALA A 16 17.49 25.17 3.93
CA ALA A 16 16.23 25.40 3.21
C ALA A 16 15.82 24.04 2.62
N GLY A 17 14.67 23.42 2.91
CA GLY A 17 13.31 23.95 2.72
C GLY A 17 12.77 23.40 1.39
N GLY A 18 11.97 22.33 1.40
CA GLY A 18 11.41 21.78 0.15
C GLY A 18 10.64 20.47 0.29
N THR A 19 9.39 20.59 0.75
CA THR A 19 8.18 19.83 0.33
C THR A 19 8.35 18.41 -0.25
N GLY A 20 7.76 17.43 0.43
CA GLY A 20 7.67 16.06 -0.04
C GLY A 20 6.76 15.84 -1.25
N ARG A 21 6.93 14.68 -1.89
CA ARG A 21 5.84 13.93 -2.50
C ARG A 21 6.01 12.43 -2.27
N ARG A 22 4.99 11.88 -1.63
CA ARG A 22 4.69 10.47 -1.44
C ARG A 22 4.38 9.83 -2.81
N PRO A 23 4.86 8.61 -3.13
CA PRO A 23 4.48 7.91 -4.36
C PRO A 23 3.02 7.46 -4.30
N LEU A 24 2.24 7.68 -5.37
CA LEU A 24 0.88 7.16 -5.52
C LEU A 24 0.90 5.72 -6.10
N PRO A 25 -0.08 4.87 -5.73
CA PRO A 25 -0.16 3.47 -6.15
C PRO A 25 -0.75 3.28 -7.55
N ALA A 26 -0.43 2.15 -8.16
CA ALA A 26 -0.81 1.74 -9.52
C ALA A 26 -2.32 1.44 -9.69
N PRO A 27 -2.90 1.61 -10.89
CA PRO A 27 -4.28 1.25 -11.18
C PRO A 27 -4.41 -0.25 -11.48
N HIS A 28 -5.34 -0.88 -10.78
CA HIS A 28 -5.83 -2.24 -10.95
C HIS A 28 -6.74 -2.30 -12.19
N LEU A 29 -6.40 -3.17 -13.13
CA LEU A 29 -7.25 -3.56 -14.24
C LEU A 29 -8.30 -4.55 -13.72
N GLY A 30 -9.58 -4.19 -13.79
CA GLY A 30 -10.70 -5.06 -13.47
C GLY A 30 -11.05 -5.98 -14.63
N GLN A 31 -11.28 -7.25 -14.32
CA GLN A 31 -11.97 -8.23 -15.17
C GLN A 31 -13.34 -8.60 -14.53
N GLU A 32 -14.32 -8.64 -15.43
CA GLU A 32 -15.69 -9.16 -15.46
C GLU A 32 -16.29 -10.00 -14.32
N GLY A 33 -17.61 -9.85 -14.17
CA GLY A 33 -18.52 -10.81 -13.54
C GLY A 33 -19.96 -10.31 -13.47
N TYR A 34 -20.81 -10.75 -14.39
CA TYR A 34 -22.24 -10.43 -14.46
C TYR A 34 -23.01 -11.06 -13.28
N LEU A 35 -23.91 -10.29 -12.66
CA LEU A 35 -25.16 -10.86 -12.12
C LEU A 35 -26.27 -9.80 -12.16
N ARG A 36 -27.31 -10.14 -12.92
CA ARG A 36 -28.56 -9.40 -13.09
C ARG A 36 -29.48 -9.76 -11.92
N ASP A 37 -30.10 -8.77 -11.28
CA ASP A 37 -31.48 -8.91 -10.83
C ASP A 37 -32.18 -7.56 -10.63
N ASN A 38 -33.43 -7.53 -11.07
CA ASN A 38 -34.36 -6.41 -11.01
C ASN A 38 -34.98 -6.28 -9.61
N SER A 39 -35.23 -5.05 -9.18
CA SER A 39 -36.51 -4.70 -8.54
C SER A 39 -36.63 -3.19 -8.38
N ASN A 40 -37.71 -2.63 -8.91
CA ASN A 40 -38.17 -1.28 -8.63
C ASN A 40 -38.76 -1.26 -7.22
N GLN A 41 -38.48 -0.20 -6.46
CA GLN A 41 -39.43 0.35 -5.49
C GLN A 41 -39.08 1.81 -5.18
N THR A 42 -40.00 2.67 -5.58
CA THR A 42 -40.08 4.09 -5.24
C THR A 42 -40.87 4.18 -3.95
N GLU A 43 -40.29 4.73 -2.89
CA GLU A 43 -41.02 5.13 -1.67
C GLU A 43 -41.23 6.64 -1.64
N GLU A 44 -42.34 6.99 -1.00
CA GLU A 44 -43.13 8.20 -1.14
C GLU A 44 -42.54 9.47 -0.55
N ALA A 45 -43.08 10.57 -1.08
CA ALA A 45 -42.89 11.93 -0.63
C ALA A 45 -43.56 12.20 0.73
N GLY A 46 -42.84 12.97 1.55
CA GLY A 46 -43.37 13.58 2.77
C GLY A 46 -44.34 14.73 2.48
N ASN A 47 -45.54 14.58 3.02
CA ASN A 47 -46.30 15.52 3.86
C ASN A 47 -46.33 17.02 3.48
N SER A 48 -47.54 17.55 3.31
CA SER A 48 -47.83 18.98 3.52
C SER A 48 -49.19 19.11 4.21
N GLN A 49 -49.13 19.33 5.51
CA GLN A 49 -50.22 19.84 6.33
C GLN A 49 -50.24 21.38 6.30
N GLN A 50 -51.44 21.90 6.02
CA GLN A 50 -52.09 23.09 6.61
C GLN A 50 -51.73 24.53 6.19
N LEU A 51 -52.84 25.27 5.97
CA LEU A 51 -53.23 26.64 6.42
C LEU A 51 -53.51 27.58 5.21
N MET A 52 -54.67 28.22 4.97
CA MET A 52 -55.89 28.69 5.68
C MET A 52 -57.10 28.56 4.71
N ARG A 53 -58.30 28.07 5.05
CA ARG A 53 -59.45 28.61 5.81
C ARG A 53 -60.05 29.94 5.29
N SER A 54 -61.22 29.86 4.60
CA SER A 54 -62.43 30.64 4.90
C SER A 54 -63.64 30.30 4.00
N GLY A 55 -64.74 29.82 4.62
CA GLY A 55 -66.18 29.94 4.25
C GLY A 55 -66.65 29.22 2.99
N GLU A 56 -67.78 28.50 2.94
CA GLU A 56 -69.00 28.60 3.72
C GLU A 56 -69.67 27.22 3.92
N GLU A 57 -70.07 27.02 5.16
CA GLU A 57 -71.28 26.38 5.67
C GLU A 57 -71.93 25.19 4.94
N GLN A 58 -71.84 24.08 5.66
CA GLN A 58 -72.71 22.91 5.63
C GLN A 58 -74.20 23.28 5.55
N ARG A 59 -74.89 22.69 4.57
CA ARG A 59 -76.30 22.35 4.74
C ARG A 59 -76.44 20.83 4.72
N ASN A 60 -76.75 20.31 5.90
CA ASN A 60 -77.13 18.95 6.19
C ASN A 60 -78.12 18.39 5.15
N GLN A 61 -77.75 17.30 4.50
CA GLN A 61 -78.70 16.34 3.93
C GLN A 61 -78.22 14.94 4.31
N PRO A 62 -79.09 14.08 4.87
CA PRO A 62 -78.71 12.76 5.31
C PRO A 62 -78.28 11.96 4.08
N SER A 63 -77.03 11.47 4.11
CA SER A 63 -76.54 10.55 3.10
C SER A 63 -77.49 9.36 3.04
N THR A 64 -78.22 9.25 1.94
CA THR A 64 -78.94 8.04 1.58
C THR A 64 -77.88 6.97 1.43
N TYR A 65 -77.60 6.26 2.52
CA TYR A 65 -76.92 4.97 2.50
C TYR A 65 -77.77 4.09 1.60
N HIS A 66 -77.45 4.05 0.31
CA HIS A 66 -77.84 2.94 -0.53
C HIS A 66 -77.18 1.72 0.11
N GLN A 67 -77.99 1.00 0.87
CA GLN A 67 -77.74 -0.30 1.43
C GLN A 67 -77.37 -1.21 0.27
N GLN A 68 -76.09 -1.20 -0.13
CA GLN A 68 -75.56 -2.20 -1.03
C GLN A 68 -75.76 -3.50 -0.27
N GLN A 69 -76.66 -4.35 -0.77
CA GLN A 69 -76.91 -5.66 -0.18
C GLN A 69 -75.57 -6.40 -0.18
N GLU A 70 -74.94 -6.47 1.00
CA GLU A 70 -73.71 -7.21 1.22
C GLU A 70 -74.03 -8.68 1.01
N GLN A 71 -73.74 -9.19 -0.19
CA GLN A 71 -73.90 -10.61 -0.48
C GLN A 71 -72.75 -11.34 0.20
N HIS A 72 -73.06 -11.98 1.33
CA HIS A 72 -72.11 -12.77 2.08
C HIS A 72 -71.99 -14.16 1.41
N VAL A 73 -70.81 -14.48 0.87
CA VAL A 73 -70.51 -15.82 0.33
C VAL A 73 -69.49 -16.46 1.28
N ASN A 74 -69.95 -17.38 2.11
CA ASN A 74 -69.18 -18.03 3.18
C ASN A 74 -68.54 -17.01 4.14
N SER A 75 -67.21 -16.86 4.13
CA SER A 75 -66.45 -15.96 5.01
C SER A 75 -66.10 -14.61 4.39
N TYR A 76 -66.56 -14.32 3.18
CA TYR A 76 -66.24 -13.08 2.45
C TYR A 76 -67.50 -12.28 2.11
N VAL A 77 -67.41 -10.95 2.21
CA VAL A 77 -68.43 -10.00 1.77
C VAL A 77 -68.14 -9.58 0.33
N LEU A 78 -69.07 -9.84 -0.59
CA LEU A 78 -68.97 -9.38 -1.97
C LEU A 78 -69.58 -7.97 -2.08
N ILE A 79 -68.72 -6.95 -2.21
CA ILE A 79 -69.15 -5.56 -2.41
C ILE A 79 -69.27 -5.28 -3.91
N ALA A 80 -70.49 -4.99 -4.36
CA ALA A 80 -70.77 -4.69 -5.76
C ALA A 80 -70.15 -3.34 -6.20
N PRO A 81 -69.50 -3.26 -7.37
CA PRO A 81 -68.95 -2.00 -7.88
C PRO A 81 -70.03 -0.91 -7.99
N ASN A 82 -69.82 0.22 -7.32
CA ASN A 82 -70.69 1.38 -7.46
C ASN A 82 -70.48 2.04 -8.82
N GLU A 83 -71.37 1.75 -9.78
CA GLU A 83 -71.29 2.25 -11.15
C GLU A 83 -71.32 3.78 -11.23
N THR A 84 -72.10 4.44 -10.36
CA THR A 84 -72.18 5.91 -10.35
C THR A 84 -70.87 6.55 -9.94
N ARG A 85 -70.25 6.07 -8.86
CA ARG A 85 -68.93 6.53 -8.40
C ARG A 85 -67.85 6.22 -9.43
N ARG A 86 -67.91 5.05 -10.07
CA ARG A 86 -66.98 4.66 -11.14
C ARG A 86 -67.09 5.59 -12.35
N ASN A 87 -68.31 5.90 -12.80
CA ASN A 87 -68.54 6.79 -13.93
C ASN A 87 -68.11 8.23 -13.61
N GLN A 88 -68.34 8.71 -12.39
CA GLN A 88 -67.84 10.01 -11.93
C GLN A 88 -66.31 10.08 -11.94
N LEU A 89 -65.62 9.06 -11.42
CA LEU A 89 -64.16 8.97 -11.46
C LEU A 89 -63.63 8.95 -12.90
N GLN A 90 -64.29 8.23 -13.80
CA GLN A 90 -63.92 8.22 -15.21
C GLN A 90 -64.12 9.58 -15.89
N GLN A 91 -65.19 10.30 -15.54
CA GLN A 91 -65.41 11.65 -16.06
C GLN A 91 -64.37 12.65 -15.56
N ILE A 92 -64.02 12.59 -14.28
CA ILE A 92 -62.96 13.42 -13.69
C ILE A 92 -61.62 13.12 -14.36
N ALA A 93 -61.25 11.84 -14.46
CA ALA A 93 -60.01 11.43 -15.11
C ALA A 93 -59.90 11.91 -16.57
N LYS A 94 -61.00 11.87 -17.33
CA LYS A 94 -61.03 12.40 -18.69
C LYS A 94 -60.83 13.91 -18.72
N LYS A 95 -61.53 14.65 -17.86
CA LYS A 95 -61.41 16.11 -17.78
C LYS A 95 -60.00 16.55 -17.37
N GLU A 96 -59.41 15.89 -16.38
CA GLU A 96 -58.05 16.19 -15.92
C GLU A 96 -56.99 15.94 -16.99
N LEU A 97 -57.15 14.90 -17.81
CA LEU A 97 -56.27 14.66 -18.97
C LEU A 97 -56.37 15.78 -20.00
N ASP A 98 -57.60 16.19 -20.34
CA ASP A 98 -57.84 17.29 -21.29
C ASP A 98 -57.29 18.62 -20.77
N ASP A 99 -57.45 18.90 -19.47
CA ASP A 99 -56.92 20.12 -18.83
C ASP A 99 -55.39 20.14 -18.80
N LEU A 100 -54.75 18.98 -18.56
CA LEU A 100 -53.30 18.82 -18.59
C LEU A 100 -52.74 19.02 -20.00
N GLU A 101 -53.43 18.52 -21.03
CA GLU A 101 -53.05 18.73 -22.42
C GLU A 101 -53.11 20.22 -22.79
N ARG A 102 -54.21 20.90 -22.44
CA ARG A 102 -54.35 22.36 -22.63
C ARG A 102 -53.30 23.15 -21.88
N TRP A 103 -52.92 22.72 -20.68
CA TRP A 103 -51.84 23.34 -19.91
C TRP A 103 -50.50 23.20 -20.61
N LYS A 104 -50.17 21.99 -21.08
CA LYS A 104 -48.93 21.73 -21.84
C LYS A 104 -48.86 22.56 -23.12
N GLU A 105 -49.97 22.71 -23.84
CA GLU A 105 -50.03 23.54 -25.04
C GLU A 105 -49.81 25.02 -24.74
N LYS A 106 -50.48 25.56 -23.71
CA LYS A 106 -50.33 26.96 -23.27
C LYS A 106 -48.91 27.26 -22.78
N HIS A 107 -48.26 26.30 -22.13
CA HIS A 107 -46.91 26.43 -21.58
C HIS A 107 -45.82 25.86 -22.48
N ARG A 108 -46.15 25.47 -23.71
CA ARG A 108 -45.16 24.96 -24.66
C ARG A 108 -44.23 26.12 -25.05
N PRO A 109 -42.93 26.08 -24.70
CA PRO A 109 -42.01 27.10 -25.15
C PRO A 109 -41.95 27.08 -26.69
N GLY A 110 -42.08 28.26 -27.30
CA GLY A 110 -42.03 28.41 -28.74
C GLY A 110 -40.66 28.01 -29.33
N PRO A 111 -40.58 27.70 -30.64
CA PRO A 111 -39.32 27.42 -31.30
C PRO A 111 -38.32 28.57 -31.08
N ILE A 112 -37.19 28.26 -30.47
CA ILE A 112 -36.13 29.24 -30.18
C ILE A 112 -35.50 29.66 -31.52
N LYS A 113 -35.74 30.90 -31.95
CA LYS A 113 -35.20 31.49 -33.20
C LYS A 113 -33.85 32.17 -32.99
N LEU A 114 -33.10 31.80 -31.96
CA LEU A 114 -31.76 32.34 -31.73
C LEU A 114 -30.77 31.64 -32.66
N ALA A 115 -30.03 32.41 -33.45
CA ALA A 115 -28.88 31.88 -34.18
C ALA A 115 -27.90 31.30 -33.14
N PRO A 116 -27.46 30.03 -33.28
CA PRO A 116 -26.56 29.42 -32.33
C PRO A 116 -25.30 30.29 -32.18
N GLN A 117 -25.08 30.81 -30.98
CA GLN A 117 -23.85 31.53 -30.68
C GLN A 117 -22.69 30.53 -30.77
N ARG A 118 -21.72 30.78 -31.66
CA ARG A 118 -20.50 29.97 -31.76
C ARG A 118 -19.66 30.13 -30.50
N LEU A 119 -20.00 29.35 -29.47
CA LEU A 119 -19.22 29.12 -28.26
C LEU A 119 -18.11 28.12 -28.58
N GLY A 120 -17.11 28.53 -29.37
CA GLY A 120 -16.00 27.65 -29.73
C GLY A 120 -14.85 28.40 -30.37
N GLY A 121 -13.62 28.06 -29.97
CA GLY A 121 -12.38 28.71 -30.42
C GLY A 121 -12.17 28.68 -31.93
N LYS A 122 -11.15 29.41 -32.40
CA LYS A 122 -10.85 29.64 -33.83
C LYS A 122 -10.51 28.38 -34.65
N GLU A 123 -10.45 27.21 -34.02
CA GLU A 123 -10.06 25.96 -34.65
C GLU A 123 -11.27 25.25 -35.24
N SER A 124 -11.13 24.81 -36.50
CA SER A 124 -12.12 23.94 -37.12
C SER A 124 -12.20 22.61 -36.37
N GLU A 125 -13.39 22.01 -36.31
CA GLU A 125 -13.62 20.72 -35.66
C GLU A 125 -12.64 19.63 -36.15
N ALA A 126 -12.37 19.61 -37.46
CA ALA A 126 -11.43 18.67 -38.05
C ALA A 126 -10.00 18.86 -37.53
N GLN A 127 -9.57 20.12 -37.33
CA GLN A 127 -8.26 20.46 -36.78
C GLN A 127 -8.16 20.06 -35.31
N ALA A 128 -9.22 20.28 -34.53
CA ALA A 128 -9.29 19.83 -33.14
C ALA A 128 -9.21 18.30 -33.02
N ARG A 129 -9.92 17.56 -33.88
CA ARG A 129 -9.87 16.08 -33.94
C ARG A 129 -8.47 15.58 -34.32
N GLN A 130 -7.82 16.21 -35.30
CA GLN A 130 -6.46 15.85 -35.71
C GLN A 130 -5.46 16.09 -34.57
N LYS A 131 -5.56 17.22 -33.87
CA LYS A 131 -4.71 17.52 -32.71
C LYS A 131 -4.93 16.53 -31.57
N GLN A 132 -6.17 16.16 -31.29
CA GLN A 132 -6.49 15.12 -30.30
C GLN A 132 -5.84 13.78 -30.67
N GLN A 133 -5.97 13.34 -31.93
CA GLN A 133 -5.33 12.11 -32.40
C GLN A 133 -3.80 12.15 -32.26
N MET A 134 -3.17 13.26 -32.66
CA MET A 134 -1.73 13.44 -32.54
C MET A 134 -1.26 13.42 -31.08
N MET A 135 -2.01 14.07 -30.18
CA MET A 135 -1.70 14.10 -28.75
C MET A 135 -1.82 12.70 -28.11
N LEU A 136 -2.87 11.95 -28.46
CA LEU A 136 -3.06 10.57 -28.00
C LEU A 136 -1.90 9.68 -28.47
N MET A 137 -1.46 9.83 -29.72
CA MET A 137 -0.32 9.10 -30.26
C MET A 137 0.96 9.42 -29.50
N GLN A 138 1.29 10.70 -29.30
CA GLN A 138 2.49 11.11 -28.56
C GLN A 138 2.49 10.62 -27.11
N SER A 139 1.34 10.74 -26.43
CA SER A 139 1.17 10.24 -25.06
C SER A 139 1.40 8.73 -24.97
N LYS A 140 0.87 7.96 -25.93
CA LYS A 140 1.10 6.50 -26.02
C LYS A 140 2.59 6.17 -26.15
N TYR A 141 3.33 6.88 -26.99
CA TYR A 141 4.78 6.67 -27.15
C TYR A 141 5.56 7.03 -25.90
N GLN A 142 5.25 8.16 -25.26
CA GLN A 142 5.90 8.56 -24.01
C GLN A 142 5.64 7.55 -22.89
N GLN A 143 4.42 7.02 -22.81
CA GLN A 143 4.07 5.99 -21.83
C GLN A 143 4.85 4.70 -22.09
N LYS A 144 4.97 4.28 -23.36
CA LYS A 144 5.77 3.10 -23.75
C LYS A 144 7.23 3.28 -23.34
N HIS A 145 7.83 4.42 -23.67
CA HIS A 145 9.22 4.72 -23.30
C HIS A 145 9.44 4.69 -21.79
N LYS A 146 8.53 5.29 -20.99
CA LYS A 146 8.61 5.24 -19.52
C LYS A 146 8.56 3.81 -18.98
N ARG A 147 7.74 2.94 -19.58
CA ARG A 147 7.66 1.51 -19.18
C ARG A 147 8.95 0.78 -19.54
N GLU A 148 9.51 1.01 -20.72
CA GLU A 148 10.76 0.39 -21.16
C GLU A 148 11.93 0.80 -20.28
N GLU A 149 12.07 2.09 -19.98
CA GLU A 149 13.11 2.60 -19.07
C GLU A 149 12.96 2.02 -17.66
N TYR A 150 11.73 1.92 -17.15
CA TYR A 150 11.49 1.28 -15.85
C TYR A 150 11.90 -0.21 -15.85
N VAL A 151 11.52 -0.96 -16.89
CA VAL A 151 11.88 -2.38 -17.02
C VAL A 151 13.40 -2.53 -17.16
N LYS A 152 14.05 -1.65 -17.93
CA LYS A 152 15.50 -1.65 -18.13
C LYS A 152 16.24 -1.36 -16.83
N ALA A 153 15.81 -0.34 -16.08
CA ALA A 153 16.37 -0.01 -14.77
C ALA A 153 16.20 -1.17 -13.78
N ARG A 154 15.03 -1.84 -13.77
CA ARG A 154 14.79 -3.02 -12.93
C ARG A 154 15.74 -4.17 -13.27
N LYS A 155 15.90 -4.48 -14.57
CA LYS A 155 16.82 -5.51 -15.03
C LYS A 155 18.28 -5.19 -14.71
N ALA A 156 18.71 -3.95 -14.90
CA ALA A 156 20.06 -3.53 -14.56
C ALA A 156 20.35 -3.70 -13.05
N ALA A 157 19.41 -3.34 -12.18
CA ALA A 157 19.54 -3.54 -10.74
C ALA A 157 19.61 -5.03 -10.37
N GLU A 158 18.79 -5.88 -10.99
CA GLU A 158 18.82 -7.34 -10.81
C GLU A 158 20.19 -7.93 -11.27
N GLU A 159 20.71 -7.47 -12.41
CA GLU A 159 22.02 -7.90 -12.93
C GLU A 159 23.18 -7.49 -12.02
N GLU A 160 23.17 -6.27 -11.49
CA GLU A 160 24.17 -5.82 -10.51
C GLU A 160 24.15 -6.67 -9.23
N GLU A 161 22.97 -7.06 -8.75
CA GLU A 161 22.85 -7.94 -7.58
C GLU A 161 23.43 -9.33 -7.87
N ILE A 162 23.16 -9.88 -9.05
CA ILE A 162 23.74 -11.16 -9.50
C ILE A 162 25.26 -11.06 -9.60
N LEU A 163 25.79 -9.97 -10.14
CA LEU A 163 27.23 -9.74 -10.22
C LEU A 163 27.87 -9.66 -8.83
N LYS A 164 27.24 -8.95 -7.89
CA LYS A 164 27.68 -8.90 -6.47
C LYS A 164 27.70 -10.29 -5.85
N LYS A 165 26.63 -11.08 -6.01
CA LYS A 165 26.56 -12.46 -5.51
C LYS A 165 27.66 -13.34 -6.12
N LYS A 166 27.91 -13.23 -7.43
CA LYS A 166 28.99 -13.95 -8.12
C LYS A 166 30.36 -13.53 -7.61
N ALA A 167 30.61 -12.24 -7.40
CA ALA A 167 31.88 -11.74 -6.86
C ALA A 167 32.15 -12.31 -5.45
N ILE A 168 31.15 -12.30 -4.57
CA ILE A 168 31.25 -12.88 -3.23
C ILE A 168 31.56 -14.38 -3.31
N GLN A 169 30.94 -15.13 -4.23
CA GLN A 169 31.24 -16.55 -4.40
C GLN A 169 32.66 -16.79 -4.90
N ARG A 170 33.16 -15.97 -5.82
CA ARG A 170 34.55 -16.04 -6.29
C ARG A 170 35.54 -15.75 -5.18
N GLU A 171 35.33 -14.70 -4.40
CA GLU A 171 36.18 -14.36 -3.25
C GLU A 171 36.19 -15.50 -2.21
N LYS A 172 35.02 -16.11 -1.94
CA LYS A 172 34.94 -17.29 -1.06
C LYS A 172 35.75 -18.48 -1.60
N ALA A 173 35.67 -18.73 -2.91
CA ALA A 173 36.44 -19.79 -3.55
C ALA A 173 37.95 -19.52 -3.49
N GLU A 174 38.38 -18.30 -3.79
CA GLU A 174 39.76 -17.86 -3.70
C GLU A 174 40.29 -17.99 -2.27
N ARG A 175 39.54 -17.51 -1.28
CA ARG A 175 39.92 -17.62 0.14
C ARG A 175 40.08 -19.07 0.58
N LEU A 176 39.22 -19.97 0.08
CA LEU A 176 39.32 -21.40 0.34
C LEU A 176 40.56 -22.00 -0.32
N GLU A 177 40.86 -21.61 -1.56
CA GLU A 177 42.05 -22.06 -2.28
C GLU A 177 43.34 -21.59 -1.59
N VAL A 178 43.41 -20.33 -1.14
CA VAL A 178 44.54 -19.80 -0.38
C VAL A 178 44.79 -20.62 0.88
N LYS A 179 43.74 -20.97 1.63
CA LYS A 179 43.88 -21.85 2.81
C LYS A 179 44.41 -23.23 2.46
N LYS A 180 43.92 -23.84 1.37
CA LYS A 180 44.43 -25.13 0.89
C LYS A 180 45.90 -25.05 0.50
N ARG A 181 46.29 -23.98 -0.21
CA ARG A 181 47.69 -23.74 -0.59
C ARG A 181 48.57 -23.57 0.65
N GLN A 182 48.11 -22.84 1.67
CA GLN A 182 48.83 -22.71 2.94
C GLN A 182 49.03 -24.05 3.65
N GLN A 183 47.99 -24.88 3.74
CA GLN A 183 48.10 -26.21 4.34
C GLN A 183 49.04 -27.13 3.57
N GLU A 184 48.99 -27.09 2.24
CA GLU A 184 49.90 -27.85 1.38
C GLU A 184 51.35 -27.37 1.52
N MET A 185 51.58 -26.06 1.64
CA MET A 185 52.90 -25.50 1.94
C MET A 185 53.43 -26.01 3.28
N GLN A 186 52.63 -25.95 4.35
CA GLN A 186 53.02 -26.49 5.66
C GLN A 186 53.32 -28.00 5.61
N ARG A 187 52.53 -28.76 4.85
CA ARG A 187 52.78 -30.19 4.62
C ARG A 187 54.12 -30.42 3.94
N ARG A 188 54.44 -29.62 2.91
CA ARG A 188 55.71 -29.71 2.19
C ARG A 188 56.89 -29.31 3.07
N GLU A 189 56.76 -28.25 3.85
CA GLU A 189 57.78 -27.81 4.81
C GLU A 189 58.09 -28.90 5.83
N MET A 190 57.06 -29.50 6.45
CA MET A 190 57.24 -30.61 7.38
C MET A 190 57.92 -31.81 6.73
N LEU A 191 57.55 -32.17 5.49
CA LEU A 191 58.19 -33.26 4.76
C LEU A 191 59.67 -32.97 4.44
N LEU A 192 59.99 -31.71 4.11
CA LEU A 192 61.37 -31.28 3.89
C LEU A 192 62.16 -31.34 5.19
N GLU A 193 61.60 -30.85 6.30
CA GLU A 193 62.24 -30.88 7.61
C GLU A 193 62.49 -32.32 8.10
N ASP A 194 61.52 -33.22 7.94
CA ASP A 194 61.69 -34.66 8.20
C ASP A 194 62.79 -35.27 7.33
N HIS A 195 62.87 -34.90 6.05
CA HIS A 195 63.93 -35.36 5.16
C HIS A 195 65.29 -34.86 5.63
N PHE A 196 65.42 -33.57 5.94
CA PHE A 196 66.66 -32.99 6.48
C PHE A 196 67.05 -33.66 7.80
N HIS A 197 66.12 -33.90 8.70
CA HIS A 197 66.38 -34.56 9.97
C HIS A 197 66.91 -35.99 9.76
N LYS A 198 66.25 -36.78 8.91
CA LYS A 198 66.68 -38.15 8.57
C LYS A 198 68.07 -38.17 7.92
N THR A 199 68.35 -37.26 6.99
CA THR A 199 69.67 -37.17 6.35
C THR A 199 70.75 -36.80 7.38
N ASN A 200 70.48 -35.84 8.26
CA ASN A 200 71.40 -35.44 9.31
C ASN A 200 71.62 -36.54 10.35
N GLU A 201 70.58 -37.28 10.75
CA GLU A 201 70.73 -38.45 11.63
C GLU A 201 71.64 -39.52 11.01
N LEU A 202 71.47 -39.79 9.70
CA LEU A 202 72.33 -40.74 8.99
C LEU A 202 73.79 -40.26 8.96
N LEU A 203 74.03 -38.97 8.69
CA LEU A 203 75.38 -38.38 8.72
C LEU A 203 76.00 -38.47 10.12
N ASN A 204 75.27 -38.06 11.16
CA ASN A 204 75.72 -38.13 12.55
C ASN A 204 76.07 -39.57 12.97
N ARG A 205 75.29 -40.56 12.50
CA ARG A 205 75.55 -41.98 12.77
C ARG A 205 76.79 -42.51 12.05
N LEU A 206 77.15 -41.94 10.91
CA LEU A 206 78.42 -42.24 10.23
C LEU A 206 79.60 -41.57 10.94
N ASP A 207 79.44 -40.32 11.40
CA ASP A 207 80.49 -39.55 12.08
C ASP A 207 80.81 -40.10 13.48
N LEU A 208 79.85 -40.71 14.19
CA LEU A 208 80.03 -41.31 15.51
C LEU A 208 80.70 -42.70 15.51
N GLY A 209 81.02 -43.26 14.33
CA GLY A 209 81.58 -44.59 14.20
C GLY A 209 80.54 -45.70 14.43
N LEU A 210 80.44 -46.62 13.47
CA LEU A 210 79.47 -47.71 13.43
C LEU A 210 79.42 -48.49 14.77
N PRO A 211 78.30 -48.48 15.54
CA PRO A 211 78.18 -49.39 16.67
C PRO A 211 78.12 -50.82 16.10
N LYS A 212 78.92 -51.73 16.65
CA LYS A 212 78.93 -53.15 16.27
C LYS A 212 77.50 -53.70 16.32
N ASN A 213 77.02 -54.19 15.17
CA ASN A 213 75.72 -54.81 15.01
C ASN A 213 75.71 -56.16 15.74
N ASP A 214 75.57 -56.17 17.06
CA ASP A 214 75.33 -57.40 17.81
C ASP A 214 74.11 -57.25 18.73
N SER A 215 73.14 -58.12 18.47
CA SER A 215 72.00 -58.45 19.33
C SER A 215 70.85 -57.44 19.39
N CYS A 216 69.87 -57.65 18.51
CA CYS A 216 68.48 -57.25 18.75
C CYS A 216 67.93 -58.08 19.92
N GLN A 217 68.24 -57.72 21.17
CA GLN A 217 67.49 -58.20 22.33
C GLN A 217 66.17 -57.43 22.40
N THR A 218 65.10 -58.07 21.95
CA THR A 218 63.71 -57.71 22.28
C THR A 218 63.52 -57.89 23.79
N ALA A 219 63.96 -56.91 24.58
CA ALA A 219 63.55 -56.76 25.96
C ALA A 219 62.05 -56.43 25.98
N ASN A 220 61.27 -57.27 26.68
CA ASN A 220 59.82 -57.21 26.79
C ASN A 220 59.29 -55.78 26.98
N CYS A 221 58.46 -55.31 26.04
CA CYS A 221 57.69 -54.07 26.16
C CYS A 221 56.86 -54.11 27.45
N GLY A 222 57.14 -53.19 28.37
CA GLY A 222 56.25 -52.85 29.48
C GLY A 222 54.93 -52.26 28.99
N PRO A 223 54.05 -51.71 29.85
CA PRO A 223 52.69 -51.28 29.51
C PRO A 223 52.66 -50.02 28.61
N GLU A 224 53.27 -50.07 27.43
CA GLU A 224 53.23 -49.05 26.37
C GLU A 224 51.81 -48.87 25.83
N SER A 225 50.94 -49.87 25.99
CA SER A 225 49.51 -49.80 25.68
C SER A 225 48.82 -48.60 26.35
N THR A 226 49.25 -48.21 27.56
CA THR A 226 48.70 -47.03 28.26
C THR A 226 49.19 -45.71 27.66
N ALA A 227 50.41 -45.63 27.13
CA ALA A 227 50.93 -44.40 26.50
C ALA A 227 50.24 -44.11 25.16
N TRP A 228 50.05 -45.14 24.33
CA TRP A 228 49.31 -45.04 23.08
C TRP A 228 47.82 -44.74 23.31
N ALA A 229 47.21 -45.34 24.35
CA ALA A 229 45.84 -45.02 24.75
C ALA A 229 45.70 -43.55 25.20
N ARG A 230 46.63 -43.03 26.02
CA ARG A 230 46.65 -41.62 26.43
C ARG A 230 46.81 -40.67 25.24
N SER A 231 47.68 -41.00 24.28
CA SER A 231 47.85 -40.21 23.05
C SER A 231 46.60 -40.21 22.17
N ARG A 232 45.91 -41.37 22.04
CA ARG A 232 44.62 -41.45 21.34
C ARG A 232 43.54 -40.60 22.01
N MET A 233 43.42 -40.68 23.35
CA MET A 233 42.46 -39.88 24.11
C MET A 233 42.74 -38.38 23.99
N TYR A 234 44.01 -37.97 24.04
CA TYR A 234 44.40 -36.58 23.80
C TYR A 234 44.03 -36.09 22.39
N LYS A 235 44.34 -36.88 21.34
CA LYS A 235 43.95 -36.56 19.95
C LYS A 235 42.43 -36.58 19.75
N GLN A 236 41.70 -37.35 20.55
CA GLN A 236 40.25 -37.38 20.51
C GLN A 236 39.65 -36.14 21.18
N ALA A 237 40.10 -35.79 22.39
CA ALA A 237 39.68 -34.59 23.10
C ALA A 237 39.96 -33.31 22.28
N LEU A 238 41.09 -33.24 21.58
CA LEU A 238 41.41 -32.11 20.70
C LEU A 238 40.41 -31.98 19.55
N ARG A 239 40.05 -33.10 18.91
CA ARG A 239 39.03 -33.13 17.85
C ARG A 239 37.64 -32.74 18.37
N GLU A 240 37.30 -33.17 19.59
CA GLU A 240 36.04 -32.81 20.24
C GLU A 240 35.98 -31.32 20.58
N ASP A 241 37.09 -30.71 21.03
CA ASP A 241 37.20 -29.26 21.26
C ASP A 241 37.02 -28.46 19.96
N GLU A 242 37.68 -28.88 18.88
CA GLU A 242 37.52 -28.28 17.55
C GLU A 242 36.08 -28.42 17.03
N ASN A 243 35.46 -29.59 17.17
CA ASN A 243 34.07 -29.81 16.80
C ASN A 243 33.10 -28.95 17.61
N ARG A 244 33.37 -28.75 18.91
CA ARG A 244 32.58 -27.86 19.77
C ARG A 244 32.63 -26.42 19.26
N ARG A 245 33.82 -25.90 18.95
CA ARG A 245 34.00 -24.55 18.38
C ARG A 245 33.31 -24.39 17.01
N LEU A 246 33.38 -25.43 16.17
CA LEU A 246 32.69 -25.43 14.88
C LEU A 246 31.17 -25.38 15.05
N GLU A 247 30.62 -26.11 16.02
CA GLU A 247 29.19 -26.11 16.28
C GLU A 247 28.72 -24.78 16.89
N GLU A 248 29.50 -24.18 17.79
CA GLU A 248 29.26 -22.83 18.31
C GLU A 248 29.21 -21.79 17.18
N MET A 249 30.18 -21.80 16.25
CA MET A 249 30.16 -20.91 15.09
C MET A 249 28.93 -21.14 14.19
N LYS A 250 28.51 -22.40 13.97
CA LYS A 250 27.28 -22.69 13.21
C LYS A 250 26.05 -22.14 13.92
N GLN A 251 25.95 -22.31 15.23
CA GLN A 251 24.83 -21.79 16.01
C GLN A 251 24.80 -20.25 15.99
N GLU A 252 25.96 -19.59 16.06
CA GLU A 252 26.05 -18.14 15.94
C GLU A 252 25.60 -17.66 14.55
N GLN A 253 26.01 -18.35 13.47
CA GLN A 253 25.51 -18.06 12.13
C GLN A 253 23.99 -18.25 12.03
N ARG A 254 23.43 -19.30 12.63
CA ARG A 254 21.98 -19.53 12.68
C ARG A 254 21.26 -18.41 13.44
N ARG A 255 21.78 -17.99 14.61
CA ARG A 255 21.22 -16.86 15.37
C ARG A 255 21.25 -15.56 14.57
N LYS A 256 22.35 -15.29 13.87
CA LYS A 256 22.48 -14.13 13.00
C LYS A 256 21.48 -14.17 11.83
N ALA A 257 21.27 -15.34 11.23
CA ALA A 257 20.27 -15.52 10.19
C ALA A 257 18.85 -15.29 10.72
N GLN A 258 18.49 -15.88 11.87
CA GLN A 258 17.20 -15.68 12.52
C GLN A 258 16.93 -14.20 12.86
N LEU A 259 17.95 -13.47 13.31
CA LEU A 259 17.83 -12.04 13.58
C LEU A 259 17.52 -11.24 12.30
N MET A 260 18.24 -11.53 11.22
CA MET A 260 18.00 -10.88 9.92
C MET A 260 16.61 -11.19 9.37
N GLU A 261 16.17 -12.44 9.46
CA GLU A 261 14.83 -12.89 9.06
C GLU A 261 13.73 -12.20 9.89
N SER A 262 13.91 -12.12 11.21
CA SER A 262 12.97 -11.43 12.09
C SER A 262 12.85 -9.95 11.74
N LYS A 263 13.99 -9.30 11.42
CA LYS A 263 14.02 -7.89 11.03
C LYS A 263 13.31 -7.67 9.68
N GLN A 264 13.53 -8.56 8.72
CA GLN A 264 12.86 -8.55 7.43
C GLN A 264 11.34 -8.74 7.58
N LYS A 265 10.92 -9.69 8.42
CA LYS A 265 9.51 -9.94 8.72
C LYS A 265 8.83 -8.73 9.35
N GLN A 266 9.48 -8.06 10.31
CA GLN A 266 8.96 -6.82 10.90
C GLN A 266 8.79 -5.70 9.86
N GLU A 267 9.74 -5.55 8.94
CA GLU A 267 9.64 -4.57 7.86
C GLU A 267 8.48 -4.89 6.91
N GLU A 268 8.32 -6.14 6.52
CA GLU A 268 7.22 -6.58 5.66
C GLU A 268 5.85 -6.38 6.33
N GLU A 269 5.71 -6.74 7.61
CA GLU A 269 4.51 -6.47 8.40
C GLU A 269 4.22 -4.96 8.51
N ALA A 270 5.25 -4.13 8.66
CA ALA A 270 5.10 -2.68 8.66
C ALA A 270 4.61 -2.16 7.30
N ARG A 271 5.10 -2.71 6.18
CA ARG A 271 4.63 -2.38 4.82
C ARG A 271 3.17 -2.76 4.63
N ILE A 272 2.77 -3.96 5.04
CA ILE A 272 1.37 -4.42 4.94
C ILE A 272 0.46 -3.54 5.79
N ARG A 273 0.85 -3.25 7.04
CA ARG A 273 0.08 -2.34 7.93
C ARG A 273 -0.05 -0.93 7.33
N ALA A 274 1.02 -0.38 6.78
CA ALA A 274 0.99 0.92 6.13
C ALA A 274 0.04 0.92 4.92
N HIS A 275 0.05 -0.14 4.11
CA HIS A 275 -0.87 -0.29 2.98
C HIS A 275 -2.33 -0.38 3.43
N GLN A 276 -2.62 -1.18 4.45
CA GLN A 276 -3.97 -1.29 5.03
C GLN A 276 -4.44 0.04 5.63
N ASN A 277 -3.57 0.77 6.34
CA ASN A 277 -3.90 2.10 6.87
C ASN A 277 -4.17 3.12 5.76
N GLU A 278 -3.44 3.05 4.66
CA GLU A 278 -3.69 3.89 3.49
C GLU A 278 -5.09 3.62 2.89
N GLN A 279 -5.45 2.34 2.74
CA GLN A 279 -6.78 1.94 2.26
C GLN A 279 -7.89 2.48 3.18
N ARG A 280 -7.73 2.32 4.52
CA ARG A 280 -8.67 2.87 5.51
C ARG A 280 -8.78 4.39 5.39
N ARG A 281 -7.66 5.09 5.25
CA ARG A 281 -7.65 6.55 5.12
C ARG A 281 -8.39 7.03 3.86
N VAL A 282 -8.16 6.36 2.73
CA VAL A 282 -8.84 6.69 1.46
C VAL A 282 -10.34 6.40 1.56
N ASN A 283 -10.73 5.29 2.18
CA ASN A 283 -12.13 4.94 2.40
C ASN A 283 -12.82 5.98 3.31
N ASN A 284 -12.22 6.32 4.45
CA ASN A 284 -12.77 7.35 5.33
C ASN A 284 -12.89 8.72 4.64
N ALA A 285 -11.87 9.13 3.88
CA ALA A 285 -11.93 10.38 3.11
C ALA A 285 -13.03 10.36 2.03
N PHE A 286 -13.34 9.18 1.47
CA PHE A 286 -14.48 9.01 0.56
C PHE A 286 -15.81 9.18 1.29
N LEU A 287 -15.98 8.57 2.47
CA LEU A 287 -17.18 8.71 3.31
C LEU A 287 -17.40 10.15 3.77
N ASP A 288 -16.35 10.85 4.23
CA ASP A 288 -16.41 12.27 4.60
C ASP A 288 -16.89 13.14 3.43
N ARG A 289 -16.43 12.81 2.21
CA ARG A 289 -16.85 13.53 1.00
C ARG A 289 -18.30 13.27 0.66
N LEU A 290 -18.84 12.09 0.96
CA LEU A 290 -20.27 11.81 0.82
C LEU A 290 -21.06 12.62 1.85
N GLN A 291 -20.67 12.59 3.13
CA GLN A 291 -21.39 13.30 4.19
C GLN A 291 -21.38 14.82 4.01
N LYS A 292 -20.28 15.40 3.52
CA LYS A 292 -20.20 16.83 3.15
C LYS A 292 -21.12 17.22 2.00
N LYS A 293 -21.54 16.27 1.15
CA LYS A 293 -22.55 16.52 0.11
C LYS A 293 -23.98 16.41 0.66
N THR A 294 -24.18 15.61 1.72
CA THR A 294 -25.49 15.43 2.37
C THR A 294 -25.80 16.53 3.37
N GLN A 295 -24.78 17.21 3.92
CA GLN A 295 -24.98 18.45 4.65
C GLN A 295 -25.23 19.59 3.65
N PRO A 296 -26.39 20.28 3.69
CA PRO A 296 -26.60 21.45 2.85
C PRO A 296 -25.56 22.50 3.25
N ASN A 297 -24.84 23.05 2.27
CA ASN A 297 -24.02 24.23 2.45
C ASN A 297 -24.91 25.35 3.03
N SER A 298 -24.90 25.54 4.35
CA SER A 298 -25.47 26.71 5.02
C SER A 298 -24.54 27.90 4.81
N ILE A 299 -24.30 28.23 3.54
CA ILE A 299 -23.73 29.50 3.14
C ILE A 299 -24.87 30.22 2.40
N CYS A 300 -25.87 30.63 3.17
CA CYS A 300 -26.60 31.84 2.84
C CYS A 300 -25.57 32.97 2.89
N GLN A 301 -25.19 33.49 1.74
CA GLN A 301 -24.69 34.86 1.64
C GLN A 301 -25.93 35.76 1.71
N PRO A 302 -26.15 36.57 2.76
CA PRO A 302 -27.08 37.68 2.66
C PRO A 302 -26.27 38.87 2.11
N GLY A 303 -26.51 39.17 0.84
CA GLY A 303 -26.23 40.50 0.32
C GLY A 303 -27.24 41.50 0.90
N TYR A 304 -26.77 42.75 0.99
CA TYR A 304 -27.47 44.03 1.03
C TYR A 304 -27.52 44.87 2.31
N SER A 305 -27.20 46.16 2.06
CA SER A 305 -27.56 47.42 2.72
C SER A 305 -26.91 47.82 4.05
N GLY A 306 -25.84 48.62 3.93
CA GLY A 306 -25.80 50.04 4.31
C GLY A 306 -26.33 50.48 5.68
N SER A 307 -25.41 50.91 6.54
CA SER A 307 -25.67 52.05 7.45
C SER A 307 -24.38 52.83 7.66
N LEU A 308 -24.50 54.14 7.44
CA LEU A 308 -23.49 55.18 7.61
C LEU A 308 -23.26 55.43 9.12
N ASP A 309 -21.99 55.53 9.49
CA ASP A 309 -21.36 56.55 10.34
C ASP A 309 -22.06 57.19 11.58
N TYR A 310 -21.27 57.17 12.65
CA TYR A 310 -21.09 58.13 13.75
C TYR A 310 -21.92 58.06 15.04
N CYS A 311 -21.16 58.28 16.13
CA CYS A 311 -21.49 58.43 17.57
C CYS A 311 -21.25 57.13 18.37
N SER A 312 -20.48 57.10 19.46
CA SER A 312 -19.85 58.17 20.22
C SER A 312 -18.74 57.57 21.09
N ASP A 313 -17.85 58.45 21.53
CA ASP A 313 -16.61 58.24 22.26
C ASP A 313 -16.67 57.35 23.49
N GLY A 314 -15.50 56.77 23.78
CA GLY A 314 -15.21 56.04 25.00
C GLY A 314 -15.25 56.90 26.26
N ALA A 315 -15.49 56.24 27.38
CA ALA A 315 -15.39 56.85 28.69
C ALA A 315 -15.34 55.77 29.77
N TRP A 316 -14.13 55.56 30.27
CA TRP A 316 -13.80 55.24 31.66
C TRP A 316 -14.22 53.87 32.20
N GLY A 317 -13.19 53.09 32.52
CA GLY A 317 -13.32 51.97 33.43
C GLY A 317 -13.84 52.42 34.79
N SER A 318 -14.63 51.53 35.40
CA SER A 318 -14.74 51.43 36.84
C SER A 318 -14.36 50.00 37.19
N ASN A 319 -13.11 49.86 37.63
CA ASN A 319 -12.76 48.84 38.60
C ASN A 319 -13.49 49.16 39.92
N TYR A 320 -13.47 48.16 40.80
CA TYR A 320 -13.68 48.23 42.25
C TYR A 320 -15.11 47.99 42.79
N LEU A 321 -15.45 46.70 43.02
CA LEU A 321 -15.20 46.12 44.34
C LEU A 321 -13.72 45.72 44.33
N GLU A 322 -12.85 46.30 45.15
CA GLU A 322 -13.00 47.00 46.43
C GLU A 322 -13.23 48.52 46.41
#